data_AF-A0A818RY28-F1
#
_entry.id   AF-A0A818RY28-F1
#
_cell.length_a   1.000
_cell.length_b   1.000
_cell.length_c   1.000
_cell.angle_alpha   90.00
_cell.angle_beta   90.00
_cell.angle_gamma   90.00
#
_symmetry.space_group_name_H-M   'P 1'
#
loop_
_entity.id
_entity.type
_entity.pdbx_description
1 polymer ?
#
loop_
_entity_poly.entity_id
_entity_poly.type
_entity_poly.pdbx_seq_one_letter_code
_entity_poly.pdbx_strand_id
1 'polypeptide(L)'
;MLPYHDTSMNIDNIHRNDISIIRDDNNYQHNQSHCELNEIETSKTRRLIKKIAKFLFSHIGLVGLVVVYAIAGGFLFELLEQHQEKLNCQEAQGEHIVQITKLKQKLVSYIQYNISSSSTTTLTYSTEKDNTTVAYAKIALMLYDYRDFVITTGSKYRYYGDDCSIVNKWTYPNSLLFAITIITTIGYGNVT
;
A
#
# COMPACT_ATOMS: atom_id res chain seq x y z
N MET A 1 -76.54 -67.98 20.38
CA MET A 1 -75.94 -67.81 21.73
C MET A 1 -75.32 -66.42 21.79
N LEU A 2 -75.82 -65.57 22.71
CA LEU A 2 -75.15 -64.35 23.24
C LEU A 2 -73.78 -64.73 23.88
N PRO A 3 -72.80 -63.84 24.24
CA PRO A 3 -72.91 -62.46 24.82
C PRO A 3 -71.74 -61.46 24.43
N TYR A 4 -71.82 -60.12 24.60
CA TYR A 4 -71.42 -59.18 25.71
C TYR A 4 -69.90 -58.84 25.89
N HIS A 5 -69.63 -57.55 26.26
CA HIS A 5 -68.45 -56.91 26.93
C HIS A 5 -67.46 -55.99 26.14
N ASP A 6 -67.71 -54.67 26.17
CA ASP A 6 -67.01 -53.54 26.84
C ASP A 6 -65.47 -53.28 26.83
N THR A 7 -65.15 -51.98 26.59
CA THR A 7 -64.07 -51.08 27.13
C THR A 7 -62.58 -51.45 27.16
N SER A 8 -61.74 -50.61 26.54
CA SER A 8 -60.92 -49.58 27.24
C SER A 8 -59.99 -48.82 26.27
N MET A 9 -59.96 -47.49 26.42
CA MET A 9 -59.14 -46.55 25.64
C MET A 9 -57.73 -46.41 26.23
N ASN A 10 -56.73 -46.33 25.35
CA ASN A 10 -55.32 -46.07 25.64
C ASN A 10 -55.04 -44.56 25.42
N ILE A 11 -54.90 -43.79 26.50
CA ILE A 11 -54.66 -42.34 26.51
C ILE A 11 -53.21 -42.11 26.95
N ASP A 12 -52.23 -42.35 26.08
CA ASP A 12 -50.83 -41.91 26.31
C ASP A 12 -50.05 -41.65 25.01
N ASN A 13 -50.60 -42.03 23.85
CA ASN A 13 -49.96 -41.81 22.54
C ASN A 13 -50.36 -40.50 21.84
N ILE A 14 -51.31 -39.74 22.39
CA ILE A 14 -51.88 -38.58 21.69
C ILE A 14 -50.97 -37.34 21.89
N HIS A 15 -50.40 -37.15 23.08
CA HIS A 15 -49.68 -35.90 23.39
C HIS A 15 -48.27 -35.80 22.78
N ARG A 16 -47.57 -36.92 22.59
CA ARG A 16 -46.19 -36.93 22.04
C ARG A 16 -46.16 -36.62 20.54
N ASN A 17 -47.20 -37.05 19.82
CA ASN A 17 -47.34 -36.84 18.39
C ASN A 17 -47.65 -35.37 18.07
N ASP A 18 -48.48 -34.71 18.89
CA ASP A 18 -48.82 -33.29 18.69
C ASP A 18 -47.60 -32.38 18.83
N ILE A 19 -46.69 -32.66 19.77
CA ILE A 19 -45.48 -31.84 19.97
C ILE A 19 -44.49 -32.00 18.80
N SER A 20 -44.36 -33.20 18.23
CA SER A 20 -43.53 -33.40 17.02
C SER A 20 -44.14 -32.72 15.81
N ILE A 21 -45.46 -32.77 15.63
CA ILE A 21 -46.16 -32.12 14.52
C ILE A 21 -45.99 -30.60 14.60
N ILE A 22 -46.13 -30.01 15.79
CA ILE A 22 -45.92 -28.57 16.00
C ILE A 22 -44.46 -28.17 15.78
N ARG A 23 -43.48 -29.02 16.14
CA ARG A 23 -42.05 -28.76 15.87
C ARG A 23 -41.74 -28.79 14.38
N ASP A 24 -42.32 -29.73 13.65
CA ASP A 24 -42.11 -29.87 12.22
C ASP A 24 -42.76 -28.70 11.46
N ASP A 25 -43.99 -28.32 11.78
CA ASP A 25 -44.68 -27.16 11.16
C ASP A 25 -43.89 -25.85 11.34
N ASN A 26 -43.34 -25.61 12.52
CA ASN A 26 -42.50 -24.43 12.78
C ASN A 26 -41.20 -24.47 11.97
N ASN A 27 -40.60 -25.64 11.77
CA ASN A 27 -39.37 -25.79 10.99
C ASN A 27 -39.63 -25.66 9.48
N TYR A 28 -40.80 -26.11 9.01
CA TYR A 28 -41.26 -25.92 7.63
C TYR A 28 -41.58 -24.45 7.34
N GLN A 29 -42.34 -23.75 8.21
CA GLN A 29 -42.60 -22.32 8.03
C GLN A 29 -41.33 -21.47 8.14
N HIS A 30 -40.38 -21.85 8.99
CA HIS A 30 -39.09 -21.16 9.10
C HIS A 30 -38.19 -21.36 7.87
N ASN A 31 -38.12 -22.58 7.33
CA ASN A 31 -37.36 -22.84 6.10
C ASN A 31 -38.02 -22.23 4.86
N GLN A 32 -39.36 -22.19 4.80
CA GLN A 32 -40.11 -21.61 3.68
C GLN A 32 -39.91 -20.08 3.61
N SER A 33 -39.97 -19.40 4.76
CA SER A 33 -39.70 -17.95 4.84
C SER A 33 -38.24 -17.60 4.54
N HIS A 34 -37.26 -18.41 4.99
CA HIS A 34 -35.85 -18.24 4.60
C HIS A 34 -35.60 -18.48 3.10
N CYS A 35 -36.24 -19.49 2.50
CA CYS A 35 -36.13 -19.75 1.06
C CYS A 35 -36.74 -18.63 0.22
N GLU A 36 -37.92 -18.12 0.58
CA GLU A 36 -38.58 -17.01 -0.14
C GLU A 36 -37.79 -15.70 -0.03
N LEU A 37 -37.20 -15.39 1.13
CA LEU A 37 -36.31 -14.23 1.28
C LEU A 37 -35.08 -14.32 0.37
N ASN A 38 -34.44 -15.50 0.32
CA ASN A 38 -33.29 -15.75 -0.56
C ASN A 38 -33.68 -15.67 -2.05
N GLU A 39 -34.85 -16.16 -2.43
CA GLU A 39 -35.33 -16.11 -3.81
C GLU A 39 -35.70 -14.68 -4.25
N ILE A 40 -36.30 -13.89 -3.36
CA ILE A 40 -36.61 -12.47 -3.58
C ILE A 40 -35.31 -11.66 -3.70
N GLU A 41 -34.32 -11.90 -2.83
CA GLU A 41 -33.03 -11.22 -2.86
C GLU A 41 -32.26 -11.54 -4.15
N THR A 42 -32.17 -12.82 -4.54
CA THR A 42 -31.53 -13.21 -5.81
C THR A 42 -32.26 -12.65 -7.04
N SER A 43 -33.58 -12.44 -6.99
CA SER A 43 -34.34 -11.85 -8.10
C SER A 43 -34.09 -10.33 -8.25
N LYS A 44 -33.95 -9.61 -7.12
CA LYS A 44 -33.62 -8.18 -7.09
C LYS A 44 -32.19 -7.95 -7.56
N THR A 45 -31.24 -8.76 -7.08
CA THR A 45 -29.83 -8.72 -7.48
C THR A 45 -29.67 -9.04 -8.96
N ARG A 46 -30.37 -10.06 -9.49
CA ARG A 46 -30.39 -10.36 -10.94
C ARG A 46 -30.95 -9.21 -11.79
N ARG A 47 -31.99 -8.50 -11.32
CA ARG A 47 -32.52 -7.32 -12.01
C ARG A 47 -31.54 -6.14 -11.96
N LEU A 48 -30.85 -5.95 -10.83
CA LEU A 48 -29.84 -4.91 -10.68
C LEU A 48 -28.64 -5.16 -11.60
N ILE A 49 -28.12 -6.39 -11.63
CA ILE A 49 -27.03 -6.82 -12.52
C ILE A 49 -27.44 -6.64 -13.98
N LYS A 50 -28.66 -7.00 -14.37
CA LYS A 50 -29.15 -6.77 -15.75
C LYS A 50 -29.23 -5.29 -16.13
N LYS A 51 -29.62 -4.41 -15.18
CA LYS A 51 -29.64 -2.96 -15.39
C LYS A 51 -28.23 -2.37 -15.50
N ILE A 52 -27.32 -2.78 -14.60
CA ILE A 52 -25.91 -2.39 -14.62
C ILE A 52 -25.25 -2.89 -15.90
N ALA A 53 -25.46 -4.15 -16.30
CA ALA A 53 -24.92 -4.71 -17.53
C ALA A 53 -25.40 -3.95 -18.77
N LYS A 54 -26.70 -3.62 -18.87
CA LYS A 54 -27.22 -2.78 -19.96
C LYS A 54 -26.60 -1.38 -19.98
N PHE A 55 -26.33 -0.80 -18.81
CA PHE A 55 -25.68 0.51 -18.70
C PHE A 55 -24.20 0.44 -19.08
N LEU A 56 -23.45 -0.53 -18.55
CA LEU A 56 -22.02 -0.75 -18.85
C LEU A 56 -21.78 -1.10 -20.32
N PHE A 57 -22.74 -1.79 -20.95
CA PHE A 57 -22.66 -2.13 -22.38
C PHE A 57 -22.97 -0.93 -23.31
N SER A 58 -23.40 0.20 -22.76
CA SER A 58 -23.47 1.46 -23.52
C SER A 58 -22.09 2.12 -23.57
N HIS A 59 -21.76 2.76 -24.70
CA HIS A 59 -20.55 3.59 -24.82
C HIS A 59 -20.44 4.63 -23.70
N ILE A 60 -21.58 5.22 -23.28
CA ILE A 60 -21.62 6.20 -22.20
C ILE A 60 -21.30 5.58 -20.83
N GLY A 61 -21.75 4.34 -20.57
CA GLY A 61 -21.51 3.68 -19.29
C GLY A 61 -20.08 3.19 -19.15
N LEU A 62 -19.47 2.76 -20.25
CA LEU A 62 -18.06 2.36 -20.28
C LEU A 62 -17.13 3.55 -20.02
N VAL A 63 -17.39 4.71 -20.63
CA VAL A 63 -16.62 5.95 -20.33
C VAL A 63 -16.79 6.34 -18.86
N GLY A 64 -18.01 6.31 -18.32
CA GLY A 64 -18.26 6.59 -16.91
C GLY A 64 -17.53 5.64 -15.96
N LEU A 65 -17.49 4.34 -16.27
CA LEU A 65 -16.76 3.35 -15.49
C LEU A 65 -15.27 3.67 -15.40
N VAL A 66 -14.65 4.07 -16.51
CA VAL A 66 -13.22 4.44 -16.55
C VAL A 66 -12.94 5.66 -15.67
N VAL A 67 -13.82 6.67 -15.69
CA VAL A 67 -13.68 7.85 -14.82
C VAL A 67 -13.75 7.48 -13.35
N VAL A 68 -14.74 6.68 -12.95
CA VAL A 68 -14.86 6.22 -11.55
C VAL A 68 -13.67 5.36 -11.15
N TYR A 69 -13.18 4.49 -12.04
CA TYR A 69 -12.00 3.68 -11.81
C TYR A 69 -10.74 4.54 -11.59
N ALA A 70 -10.55 5.60 -12.37
CA ALA A 70 -9.45 6.55 -12.19
C ALA A 70 -9.54 7.30 -10.85
N ILE A 71 -10.74 7.75 -10.45
CA ILE A 71 -10.98 8.40 -9.16
C ILE A 71 -10.64 7.46 -8.01
N ALA A 72 -11.11 6.22 -8.06
CA ALA A 72 -10.81 5.19 -7.06
C ALA A 72 -9.30 4.89 -7.00
N GLY A 73 -8.64 4.79 -8.16
CA GLY A 73 -7.18 4.64 -8.26
C GLY A 73 -6.43 5.82 -7.64
N GLY A 74 -6.87 7.05 -7.86
CA GLY A 74 -6.27 8.25 -7.27
C GLY A 74 -6.26 8.23 -5.74
N PHE A 75 -7.40 7.89 -5.12
CA PHE A 75 -7.47 7.71 -3.67
C PHE A 75 -6.57 6.56 -3.17
N LEU A 76 -6.56 5.44 -3.90
CA LEU A 76 -5.76 4.28 -3.52
C LEU A 76 -4.26 4.58 -3.55
N PHE A 77 -3.76 5.21 -4.62
CA PHE A 77 -2.35 5.57 -4.74
C PHE A 77 -1.92 6.62 -3.72
N GLU A 78 -2.75 7.64 -3.47
CA GLU A 78 -2.48 8.62 -2.41
C GLU A 78 -2.27 7.94 -1.05
N LEU A 79 -3.17 7.04 -0.66
CA LEU A 79 -3.08 6.38 0.65
C LEU A 79 -1.85 5.47 0.79
N LEU A 80 -1.52 4.71 -0.25
CA LEU A 80 -0.42 3.76 -0.20
C LEU A 80 0.95 4.44 -0.31
N GLU A 81 1.10 5.33 -1.29
CA GLU A 81 2.39 5.88 -1.66
C GLU A 81 2.81 7.04 -0.76
N GLN A 82 1.85 7.85 -0.25
CA GLN A 82 2.19 8.94 0.67
C GLN A 82 2.81 8.42 1.98
N HIS A 83 2.38 7.25 2.45
CA HIS A 83 2.96 6.65 3.65
C HIS A 83 4.39 6.16 3.41
N GLN A 84 4.61 5.44 2.30
CA GLN A 84 5.93 4.94 1.92
C GLN A 84 6.91 6.05 1.59
N GLU A 85 6.47 7.12 0.91
CA GLU A 85 7.29 8.28 0.60
C GLU A 85 7.88 8.90 1.88
N LYS A 86 7.08 9.04 2.94
CA LYS A 86 7.54 9.59 4.22
C LYS A 86 8.57 8.70 4.91
N LEU A 87 8.33 7.38 4.93
CA LEU A 87 9.27 6.43 5.53
C LEU A 87 10.61 6.43 4.79
N ASN A 88 10.57 6.33 3.45
CA ASN A 88 11.76 6.35 2.61
C ASN A 88 12.53 7.66 2.75
N CYS A 89 11.84 8.80 2.84
CA CYS A 89 12.48 10.08 3.03
C CYS A 89 13.25 10.14 4.36
N GLN A 90 12.61 9.73 5.46
CA GLN A 90 13.25 9.76 6.79
C GLN A 90 14.47 8.85 6.88
N GLU A 91 14.37 7.62 6.33
CA GLU A 91 15.47 6.68 6.31
C GLU A 91 16.64 7.18 5.45
N ALA A 92 16.34 7.66 4.24
CA ALA A 92 17.34 8.20 3.33
C ALA A 92 18.00 9.47 3.86
N GLN A 93 17.25 10.36 4.52
CA GLN A 93 17.78 11.55 5.16
C GLN A 93 18.79 11.17 6.25
N GLY A 94 18.49 10.15 7.06
CA GLY A 94 19.40 9.61 8.05
C GLY A 94 20.72 9.11 7.44
N GLU A 95 20.63 8.23 6.43
CA GLU A 95 21.82 7.72 5.72
C GLU A 95 22.62 8.86 5.06
N HIS A 96 21.92 9.79 4.42
CA HIS A 96 22.52 10.91 3.71
C HIS A 96 23.32 11.82 4.65
N ILE A 97 22.77 12.18 5.81
CA ILE A 97 23.43 13.03 6.82
C ILE A 97 24.72 12.36 7.33
N VAL A 98 24.71 11.05 7.58
CA VAL A 98 25.90 10.33 8.04
C VAL A 98 27.00 10.37 6.97
N GLN A 99 26.65 10.08 5.72
CA GLN A 99 27.63 9.98 4.63
C GLN A 99 28.20 11.33 4.22
N ILE A 100 27.37 12.37 4.12
CA ILE A 100 27.88 13.72 3.83
C ILE A 100 28.77 14.25 4.96
N THR A 101 28.43 13.95 6.23
CA THR A 101 29.25 14.34 7.37
C THR A 101 30.59 13.62 7.35
N LYS A 102 30.59 12.31 7.07
CA LYS A 102 31.80 11.50 6.91
C LYS A 102 32.70 12.02 5.78
N LEU A 103 32.12 12.34 4.62
CA LEU A 103 32.85 12.95 3.51
C LEU A 103 33.45 14.30 3.92
N LYS A 104 32.64 15.19 4.50
CA LYS A 104 33.10 16.51 4.95
C LYS A 104 34.26 16.39 5.93
N GLN A 105 34.16 15.52 6.93
CA GLN A 105 35.22 15.28 7.90
C GLN A 105 36.49 14.73 7.25
N LYS A 106 36.38 13.75 6.34
CA LYS A 106 37.52 13.23 5.59
C LYS A 106 38.18 14.30 4.72
N LEU A 107 37.38 15.07 3.99
CA LEU A 107 37.87 16.12 3.10
C LEU A 107 38.56 17.24 3.90
N VAL A 108 37.91 17.74 4.95
CA VAL A 108 38.46 18.81 5.79
C VAL A 108 39.74 18.35 6.48
N SER A 109 39.77 17.15 7.06
CA SER A 109 41.00 16.62 7.69
C SER A 109 42.12 16.41 6.67
N TYR A 110 41.80 15.89 5.48
CA TYR A 110 42.76 15.71 4.40
C TYR A 110 43.35 17.03 3.89
N ILE A 111 42.49 18.03 3.62
CA ILE A 111 42.89 19.35 3.15
C ILE A 111 43.68 20.08 4.23
N GLN A 112 43.19 20.08 5.47
CA GLN A 112 43.87 20.74 6.59
C GLN A 112 45.26 20.14 6.82
N TYR A 113 45.41 18.82 6.75
CA TYR A 113 46.71 18.17 6.89
C TYR A 113 47.69 18.55 5.76
N ASN A 114 47.24 18.52 4.50
CA ASN A 114 48.11 18.76 3.34
C ASN A 114 48.43 20.26 3.15
N ILE A 115 47.44 21.15 3.31
CA ILE A 115 47.59 22.60 3.06
C ILE A 115 48.16 23.34 4.27
N SER A 116 47.87 22.92 5.51
CA SER A 116 48.29 23.69 6.68
C SER A 116 49.82 23.80 6.74
N SER A 117 50.30 25.06 6.80
CA SER A 117 51.71 25.41 6.89
C SER A 117 52.28 25.23 8.30
N SER A 118 51.45 24.86 9.28
CA SER A 118 51.86 24.63 10.66
C SER A 118 52.65 23.33 10.82
N SER A 119 53.94 23.43 10.56
CA SER A 119 54.97 22.54 11.10
C SER A 119 55.02 22.70 12.63
N THR A 120 54.17 21.98 13.36
CA THR A 120 54.39 21.78 14.80
C THR A 120 55.13 20.48 14.99
N THR A 121 56.44 20.64 15.07
CA THR A 121 57.45 19.64 15.42
C THR A 121 57.12 18.97 16.75
N THR A 122 56.58 17.75 16.79
CA THR A 122 57.00 16.74 17.78
C THR A 122 56.51 15.33 17.42
N LEU A 123 57.49 14.48 17.09
CA LEU A 123 57.53 13.03 17.26
C LEU A 123 56.66 12.12 16.37
N THR A 124 57.41 11.38 15.53
CA THR A 124 57.19 10.02 15.01
C THR A 124 56.15 9.81 13.90
N TYR A 125 56.67 9.35 12.74
CA TYR A 125 55.99 9.05 11.47
C TYR A 125 55.66 10.26 10.60
N SER A 126 56.68 10.77 9.90
CA SER A 126 56.54 11.67 8.77
C SER A 126 55.86 10.95 7.60
N THR A 127 54.53 10.99 7.53
CA THR A 127 53.85 10.86 6.24
C THR A 127 54.18 12.10 5.42
N GLU A 128 54.89 11.90 4.32
CA GLU A 128 55.17 12.94 3.34
C GLU A 128 53.85 13.56 2.87
N LYS A 129 53.80 14.89 2.78
CA LYS A 129 52.62 15.59 2.23
C LYS A 129 52.41 15.14 0.79
N ASP A 130 51.16 14.90 0.41
CA ASP A 130 50.86 14.49 -0.95
C ASP A 130 51.16 15.64 -1.92
N ASN A 131 51.82 15.33 -3.05
CA ASN A 131 51.88 16.28 -4.16
C ASN A 131 50.47 16.49 -4.74
N THR A 132 50.26 17.66 -5.36
CA THR A 132 49.04 18.09 -6.05
C THR A 132 48.36 16.96 -6.84
N THR A 133 49.10 16.20 -7.66
CA THR A 133 48.54 15.11 -8.47
C THR A 133 47.91 14.00 -7.62
N VAL A 134 48.60 13.56 -6.56
CA VAL A 134 48.10 12.53 -5.64
C VAL A 134 46.92 13.07 -4.84
N ALA A 135 46.96 14.34 -4.46
CA ALA A 135 45.85 14.99 -3.75
C ALA A 135 44.58 15.08 -4.58
N TYR A 136 44.69 15.47 -5.85
CA TYR A 136 43.55 15.47 -6.77
C TYR A 136 42.98 14.06 -6.95
N ALA A 137 43.83 13.04 -7.09
CA ALA A 137 43.37 11.66 -7.20
C ALA A 137 42.61 11.18 -5.95
N LYS A 138 43.12 11.46 -4.74
CA LYS A 138 42.45 11.09 -3.49
C LYS A 138 41.11 11.80 -3.30
N ILE A 139 41.06 13.11 -3.58
CA ILE A 139 39.80 13.88 -3.51
C ILE A 139 38.80 13.36 -4.55
N ALA A 140 39.25 13.08 -5.77
CA ALA A 140 38.41 12.53 -6.82
C ALA A 140 37.80 11.18 -6.41
N LEU A 141 38.58 10.30 -5.78
CA LEU A 141 38.07 9.03 -5.24
C LEU A 141 37.02 9.25 -4.14
N MET A 142 37.25 10.15 -3.20
CA MET A 142 36.26 10.47 -2.15
C MET A 142 34.96 11.03 -2.74
N LEU A 143 35.04 11.86 -3.78
CA LEU A 143 33.88 12.38 -4.49
C LEU A 143 33.17 11.31 -5.31
N TYR A 144 33.90 10.35 -5.87
CA TYR A 144 33.33 9.23 -6.60
C TYR A 144 32.55 8.30 -5.66
N ASP A 145 33.12 7.96 -4.51
CA ASP A 145 32.42 7.19 -3.46
C ASP A 145 31.12 7.87 -3.03
N TYR A 146 31.15 9.20 -2.84
CA TYR A 146 29.95 9.95 -2.47
C TYR A 146 28.93 10.04 -3.60
N ARG A 147 29.39 10.19 -4.84
CA ARG A 147 28.51 10.14 -6.03
C ARG A 147 27.77 8.81 -6.09
N ASP A 148 28.49 7.70 -5.96
CA ASP A 148 27.91 6.36 -6.01
C ASP A 148 26.91 6.17 -4.86
N PHE A 149 27.23 6.69 -3.66
CA PHE A 149 26.28 6.74 -2.55
C PHE A 149 25.01 7.52 -2.91
N VAL A 150 25.12 8.74 -3.45
CA VAL A 150 23.95 9.55 -3.82
C VAL A 150 23.08 8.85 -4.88
N ILE A 151 23.70 8.23 -5.89
CA ILE A 151 22.98 7.50 -6.94
C ILE A 151 22.27 6.27 -6.36
N THR A 152 22.95 5.50 -5.52
CA THR A 152 22.38 4.27 -4.93
C THR A 152 21.26 4.58 -3.95
N THR A 153 21.43 5.56 -3.06
CA THR A 153 20.38 6.03 -2.15
C THR A 153 19.22 6.66 -2.92
N GLY A 154 19.50 7.48 -3.94
CA GLY A 154 18.48 8.06 -4.81
C GLY A 154 17.68 7.00 -5.56
N SER A 155 18.31 5.93 -6.03
CA SER A 155 17.61 4.81 -6.67
C SER A 155 16.81 3.95 -5.68
N LYS A 156 17.32 3.77 -4.45
CA LYS A 156 16.70 2.92 -3.44
C LYS A 156 15.49 3.57 -2.77
N TYR A 157 15.64 4.83 -2.37
CA TYR A 157 14.65 5.56 -1.57
C TYR A 157 13.98 6.70 -2.31
N ARG A 158 14.41 6.99 -3.54
CA ARG A 158 13.87 8.10 -4.36
C ARG A 158 14.04 9.47 -3.71
N TYR A 159 15.12 9.59 -2.96
CA TYR A 159 15.48 10.75 -2.17
C TYR A 159 16.62 11.53 -2.83
N TYR A 160 16.42 12.85 -3.02
CA TYR A 160 17.41 13.74 -3.66
C TYR A 160 17.76 14.96 -2.81
N GLY A 161 17.65 14.84 -1.48
CA GLY A 161 17.83 15.97 -0.56
C GLY A 161 16.52 16.70 -0.22
N ASP A 162 15.39 16.01 -0.37
CA ASP A 162 14.08 16.56 -0.04
C ASP A 162 13.94 16.84 1.46
N ASP A 163 13.12 17.84 1.82
CA ASP A 163 12.79 18.12 3.23
C ASP A 163 11.60 17.25 3.68
N CYS A 164 11.90 16.18 4.42
CA CYS A 164 10.92 15.18 4.84
C CYS A 164 9.78 15.72 5.72
N SER A 165 9.87 16.95 6.22
CA SER A 165 8.77 17.60 6.94
C SER A 165 7.66 18.09 6.01
N ILE A 166 7.99 18.38 4.75
CA ILE A 166 7.08 18.93 3.73
C ILE A 166 6.90 18.00 2.53
N VAL A 167 7.62 16.88 2.45
CA VAL A 167 7.47 15.92 1.33
C VAL A 167 6.04 15.39 1.27
N ASN A 168 5.37 15.71 0.17
CA ASN A 168 4.07 15.19 -0.19
C ASN A 168 3.88 15.26 -1.72
N LYS A 169 4.57 14.38 -2.47
CA LYS A 169 4.38 14.32 -3.93
C LYS A 169 3.05 13.63 -4.26
N TRP A 170 2.64 12.68 -3.41
CA TRP A 170 1.38 11.93 -3.51
C TRP A 170 0.19 12.66 -2.90
N THR A 171 -0.17 13.81 -3.49
CA THR A 171 -1.45 14.48 -3.21
C THR A 171 -2.56 13.91 -4.09
N TYR A 172 -3.83 13.99 -3.66
CA TYR A 172 -4.97 13.53 -4.45
C TYR A 172 -4.93 13.91 -5.94
N PRO A 173 -4.70 15.18 -6.35
CA PRO A 173 -4.66 15.54 -7.77
C PRO A 173 -3.50 14.88 -8.52
N ASN A 174 -2.34 14.72 -7.88
CA ASN A 174 -1.18 14.05 -8.45
C ASN A 174 -1.42 12.55 -8.59
N SER A 175 -2.00 11.90 -7.59
CA SER A 175 -2.36 10.48 -7.60
C SER A 175 -3.44 10.17 -8.64
N LEU A 176 -4.42 11.08 -8.81
CA LEU A 176 -5.44 10.97 -9.86
C LEU A 176 -4.81 11.11 -11.25
N LEU A 177 -3.95 12.11 -11.44
CA LEU A 177 -3.23 12.29 -12.70
C LEU A 177 -2.37 11.06 -13.01
N PHE A 178 -1.68 10.51 -12.01
CA PHE A 178 -0.90 9.28 -12.13
C PHE A 178 -1.77 8.10 -12.59
N ALA A 179 -2.91 7.85 -11.94
CA ALA A 179 -3.86 6.81 -12.34
C ALA A 179 -4.35 6.97 -13.79
N ILE A 180 -4.67 8.20 -14.20
CA ILE A 180 -5.06 8.51 -15.59
C ILE A 180 -3.93 8.18 -16.57
N THR A 181 -2.69 8.50 -16.23
CA THR A 181 -1.53 8.25 -17.12
C THR A 181 -1.20 6.76 -17.27
N ILE A 182 -1.50 5.93 -16.26
CA ILE A 182 -1.42 4.46 -16.35
C ILE A 182 -2.50 3.94 -17.29
N ILE A 183 -3.76 4.34 -17.08
CA ILE A 183 -4.91 3.89 -17.88
C ILE A 183 -4.74 4.28 -19.35
N THR A 184 -4.26 5.49 -19.61
CA THR A 184 -4.02 6.00 -20.97
C THR A 184 -2.69 5.54 -21.56
N THR A 185 -1.89 4.78 -20.82
CA THR A 185 -0.59 4.24 -21.24
C THR A 185 0.45 5.31 -21.63
N ILE A 186 0.28 6.55 -21.16
CA ILE A 186 1.26 7.63 -21.36
C ILE A 186 2.48 7.40 -20.46
N GLY A 187 2.24 7.14 -19.17
CA GLY A 187 3.28 6.76 -18.21
C GLY A 187 4.45 7.75 -18.06
N TYR A 188 4.20 9.01 -17.67
CA TYR A 188 5.29 10.00 -17.47
C TYR A 188 6.35 9.57 -16.45
N GLY A 189 5.94 8.88 -15.37
CA GLY A 189 6.84 8.45 -14.30
C GLY A 189 7.37 9.57 -13.38
N ASN A 190 6.88 10.81 -13.51
CA ASN A 190 7.38 11.98 -12.76
C ASN A 190 7.06 11.95 -11.25
N VAL A 191 5.86 11.48 -10.89
CA VAL A 191 5.50 11.20 -9.49
C VAL A 191 5.65 9.71 -9.32
N THR A 192 6.70 9.34 -8.63
CA THR A 192 6.98 7.96 -8.25
C THR A 192 7.55 7.97 -6.84
#